data_AF-A0A520GET3-F1
#
_entry.id   AF-A0A520GET3-F1
#
_cell.length_a   1.000
_cell.length_b   1.000
_cell.length_c   1.000
_cell.angle_alpha   90.00
_cell.angle_beta   90.00
_cell.angle_gamma   90.00
#
_symmetry.space_group_name_H-M   'P 1'
#
loop_
_entity.id
_entity.type
_entity.pdbx_description
1 polymer ?
#
loop_
_entity_poly.entity_id
_entity_poly.type
_entity_poly.pdbx_seq_one_letter_code
_entity_poly.pdbx_strand_id
1 'polypeptide(L)'
;MPTKIVDFSARSEIIRAEPFHVHFWECTPYEFKEYLGKPRDFLMRMGIVIPDDCRIESTIENHDWLGDEAPNFESENDTIICNVGTGNVARHVYRVVSYAHDRSAIGEFKKKLLHKADHQQVEDKSKRKKKLKEK
;
A
#
# COMPACT_ATOMS: atom_id res chain seq x y z
N MET A 1 0.61 14.31 9.76
CA MET A 1 -0.35 13.19 9.61
C MET A 1 -0.48 12.92 8.12
N PRO A 2 -0.25 11.67 7.66
CA PRO A 2 -0.26 11.32 6.24
C PRO A 2 -1.58 11.71 5.60
N THR A 3 -1.48 12.29 4.40
CA THR A 3 -2.58 13.06 3.80
C THR A 3 -3.48 12.25 2.88
N LYS A 4 -3.01 11.09 2.40
CA LYS A 4 -3.75 10.22 1.49
C LYS A 4 -3.69 8.78 1.98
N ILE A 5 -4.73 8.32 2.67
CA ILE A 5 -4.85 6.95 3.15
C ILE A 5 -5.90 6.22 2.29
N VAL A 6 -5.56 5.03 1.83
CA VAL A 6 -6.45 4.15 1.05
C VAL A 6 -6.43 2.75 1.66
N ASP A 7 -7.54 2.31 2.22
CA ASP A 7 -7.76 0.91 2.61
C ASP A 7 -8.34 0.12 1.43
N PHE A 8 -7.57 -0.83 0.91
CA PHE A 8 -8.02 -1.68 -0.20
C PHE A 8 -8.97 -2.80 0.27
N SER A 9 -8.91 -3.19 1.54
CA SER A 9 -9.83 -4.16 2.16
C SER A 9 -11.24 -3.57 2.30
N ALA A 10 -11.35 -2.24 2.42
CA ALA A 10 -12.62 -1.55 2.31
C ALA A 10 -13.18 -1.57 0.88
N ARG A 11 -12.31 -1.58 -0.15
CA ARG A 11 -12.68 -1.45 -1.56
C ARG A 11 -12.90 -2.77 -2.31
N SER A 12 -12.38 -3.88 -1.81
CA SER A 12 -12.48 -5.20 -2.46
C SER A 12 -12.95 -6.27 -1.48
N GLU A 13 -14.03 -6.97 -1.83
CA GLU A 13 -14.56 -8.08 -1.02
C GLU A 13 -13.56 -9.25 -0.96
N ILE A 14 -12.80 -9.45 -2.04
CA ILE A 14 -11.76 -10.49 -2.11
C ILE A 14 -10.63 -10.15 -1.15
N ILE A 15 -10.09 -8.93 -1.20
CA ILE A 15 -9.00 -8.52 -0.29
C ILE A 15 -9.45 -8.57 1.16
N ARG A 16 -10.74 -8.27 1.43
CA ARG A 16 -11.33 -8.40 2.77
C ARG A 16 -11.42 -9.86 3.23
N ALA A 17 -11.74 -10.78 2.33
CA ALA A 17 -11.83 -12.21 2.64
C ALA A 17 -10.45 -12.87 2.79
N GLU A 18 -9.42 -12.29 2.16
CA GLU A 18 -8.04 -12.74 2.27
C GLU A 18 -7.35 -12.15 3.52
N PRO A 19 -6.37 -12.86 4.11
CA PRO A 19 -5.69 -12.43 5.34
C PRO A 19 -4.67 -11.29 5.11
N PHE A 20 -4.71 -10.63 3.94
CA PHE A 20 -3.66 -9.72 3.50
C PHE A 20 -3.80 -8.28 3.98
N HIS A 21 -5.02 -7.84 4.32
CA HIS A 21 -5.33 -6.48 4.80
C HIS A 21 -4.42 -5.39 4.22
N VAL A 22 -4.72 -4.94 2.99
CA VAL A 22 -3.81 -4.08 2.22
C VAL A 22 -4.19 -2.61 2.38
N HIS A 23 -3.21 -1.79 2.74
CA HIS A 23 -3.34 -0.36 2.96
C HIS A 23 -2.29 0.39 2.15
N PHE A 24 -2.65 1.57 1.64
CA PHE A 24 -1.71 2.49 1.00
C PHE A 24 -1.78 3.85 1.68
N TRP A 25 -0.62 4.48 1.86
CA TRP A 25 -0.56 5.87 2.26
C TRP A 25 0.65 6.61 1.70
N GLU A 26 0.49 7.92 1.54
CA GLU A 26 1.58 8.85 1.24
C GLU A 26 1.97 9.63 2.49
N CYS A 27 3.27 9.87 2.66
CA CYS A 27 3.79 10.75 3.70
C CYS A 27 4.99 11.57 3.20
N THR A 28 5.28 12.67 3.88
CA THR A 28 6.52 13.43 3.66
C THR A 28 7.73 12.70 4.27
N PRO A 29 8.98 13.08 3.93
CA PRO A 29 10.16 12.56 4.61
C PRO A 29 10.07 12.71 6.14
N TYR A 30 9.68 13.90 6.62
CA TYR A 30 9.53 14.16 8.05
C TYR A 30 8.54 13.18 8.72
N GLU A 31 7.38 12.97 8.11
CA GLU A 31 6.38 12.03 8.63
C GLU A 31 6.88 10.58 8.55
N PHE A 32 7.65 10.24 7.53
CA PHE A 32 8.27 8.92 7.41
C PHE A 32 9.29 8.67 8.51
N LYS A 33 10.06 9.69 8.92
CA LYS A 33 10.94 9.64 10.09
C LYS A 33 10.17 9.32 11.37
N GLU A 34 9.00 9.93 11.57
CA GLU A 34 8.12 9.59 12.70
C GLU A 34 7.68 8.13 12.67
N TYR A 35 7.31 7.63 11.48
CA TYR A 35 6.97 6.23 11.28
C TYR A 35 8.13 5.29 11.64
N LEU A 36 9.35 5.56 11.17
CA LEU A 36 10.51 4.72 11.46
C LEU A 36 10.83 4.68 12.97
N GLY A 37 10.61 5.77 13.70
CA GLY A 37 10.85 5.83 15.14
C GLY A 37 9.77 5.14 15.99
N LYS A 38 8.50 5.27 15.61
CA LYS A 38 7.33 4.76 16.36
C LYS A 38 6.27 4.19 15.40
N PRO A 39 6.53 3.06 14.72
CA PRO A 39 5.68 2.60 13.62
C PRO A 39 4.27 2.21 14.09
N ARG A 40 4.14 1.56 15.25
CA ARG A 40 2.84 1.15 15.78
C ARG A 40 1.96 2.36 16.14
N ASP A 41 2.52 3.36 16.80
CA ASP A 41 1.80 4.60 17.15
C ASP A 41 1.39 5.37 15.88
N PHE A 42 2.28 5.41 14.88
CA PHE A 42 2.01 6.03 13.60
C PHE A 42 0.84 5.34 12.87
N LEU A 43 0.89 4.01 12.75
CA LEU A 43 -0.18 3.20 12.14
C LEU A 43 -1.50 3.36 12.90
N MET A 44 -1.48 3.38 14.24
CA MET A 44 -2.67 3.58 15.06
C MET A 44 -3.31 4.95 14.80
N ARG A 45 -2.52 6.03 14.67
CA ARG A 45 -3.05 7.36 14.30
C ARG A 45 -3.72 7.39 12.92
N MET A 46 -3.30 6.51 12.02
CA MET A 46 -3.94 6.30 10.71
C MET A 46 -5.19 5.41 10.77
N GLY A 47 -5.53 4.85 11.93
CA GLY A 47 -6.64 3.91 12.09
C GLY A 47 -6.28 2.45 11.82
N ILE A 48 -4.98 2.12 11.69
CA ILE A 48 -4.49 0.75 11.51
C ILE A 48 -4.00 0.22 12.85
N VAL A 49 -4.81 -0.61 13.49
CA VAL A 49 -4.47 -1.24 14.78
C VAL A 49 -3.79 -2.58 14.51
N ILE A 50 -2.50 -2.68 14.84
CA ILE A 50 -1.72 -3.91 14.72
C ILE A 50 -1.63 -4.58 16.11
N PRO A 51 -1.98 -5.87 16.25
CA PRO A 51 -1.84 -6.61 17.51
C PRO A 51 -0.41 -6.56 18.08
N ASP A 52 -0.29 -6.60 19.41
CA ASP A 52 1.00 -6.48 20.10
C ASP A 52 1.98 -7.62 19.77
N ASP A 53 1.45 -8.83 19.54
CA ASP A 53 2.20 -10.02 19.14
C ASP A 53 2.55 -10.04 17.64
N CYS A 54 2.04 -9.08 16.87
CA CYS A 54 2.32 -8.94 15.45
C CYS A 54 3.49 -7.96 15.24
N ARG A 55 4.55 -8.45 14.59
CA ARG A 55 5.75 -7.65 14.29
C ARG A 55 5.52 -6.75 13.07
N ILE A 56 6.16 -5.59 13.03
CA ILE A 56 6.14 -4.69 11.87
C ILE A 56 7.50 -4.80 11.17
N GLU A 57 7.50 -5.12 9.88
CA GLU A 57 8.71 -5.18 9.05
C GLU A 57 8.62 -4.12 7.95
N SER A 58 9.67 -3.33 7.75
CA SER A 58 9.71 -2.28 6.74
C SER A 58 10.81 -2.56 5.72
N THR A 59 10.51 -2.38 4.44
CA THR A 59 11.48 -2.37 3.34
C THR A 59 11.45 -0.98 2.70
N ILE A 60 12.62 -0.34 2.59
CA ILE A 60 12.79 0.93 1.90
C ILE A 60 13.41 0.62 0.54
N GLU A 61 12.62 0.76 -0.51
CA GLU A 61 13.10 0.72 -1.89
C GLU A 61 13.77 2.06 -2.24
N ASN A 62 14.59 2.08 -3.30
CA ASN A 62 15.34 3.25 -3.78
C ASN A 62 15.95 4.14 -2.68
N HIS A 63 16.48 3.49 -1.63
CA HIS A 63 16.95 4.17 -0.42
C HIS A 63 18.12 5.11 -0.68
N ASP A 64 18.97 4.81 -1.65
CA ASP A 64 20.03 5.68 -2.13
C ASP A 64 19.48 7.01 -2.66
N TRP A 65 18.50 6.96 -3.57
CA TRP A 65 17.84 8.15 -4.10
C TRP A 65 17.15 8.97 -3.00
N LEU A 66 16.46 8.31 -2.07
CA LEU A 66 15.85 8.98 -0.93
C LEU A 66 16.89 9.67 -0.03
N GLY A 67 18.06 9.05 0.14
CA GLY A 67 19.16 9.61 0.92
C GLY A 67 19.73 10.89 0.30
N ASP A 68 19.80 10.96 -1.03
CA ASP A 68 20.26 12.14 -1.77
C ASP A 68 19.23 13.28 -1.74
N GLU A 69 17.94 12.97 -1.96
CA GLU A 69 16.87 13.98 -2.06
C GLU A 69 16.35 14.45 -0.70
N ALA A 70 16.37 13.58 0.31
CA ALA A 70 15.89 13.87 1.65
C ALA A 70 16.85 13.36 2.73
N PRO A 71 18.07 13.92 2.82
CA PRO A 71 19.04 13.52 3.83
C PRO A 71 18.45 13.66 5.23
N ASN A 72 18.64 12.63 6.06
CA ASN A 72 18.07 12.51 7.42
C ASN A 72 16.54 12.65 7.50
N PHE A 73 15.85 12.54 6.36
CA PHE A 73 14.41 12.76 6.20
C PHE A 73 13.95 14.18 6.56
N GLU A 74 14.79 15.19 6.35
CA GLU A 74 14.55 16.59 6.78
C GLU A 74 14.28 17.58 5.63
N SER A 75 14.14 17.10 4.40
CA SER A 75 13.97 17.97 3.23
C SER A 75 12.53 18.52 3.11
N GLU A 76 12.42 19.81 2.77
CA GLU A 76 11.16 20.52 2.48
C GLU A 76 10.79 20.48 0.98
N ASN A 77 11.44 19.59 0.21
CA ASN A 77 11.17 19.43 -1.22
C ASN A 77 9.86 18.65 -1.49
N ASP A 78 9.53 18.50 -2.77
CA ASP A 78 8.35 17.78 -3.24
C ASP A 78 8.50 16.23 -3.18
N THR A 79 9.45 15.72 -2.38
CA THR A 79 9.62 14.28 -2.17
C THR A 79 8.40 13.70 -1.45
N ILE A 80 7.84 12.65 -2.04
CA ILE A 80 6.75 11.87 -1.47
C ILE A 80 7.25 10.46 -1.24
N ILE A 81 6.91 9.89 -0.08
CA ILE A 81 7.15 8.47 0.21
C ILE A 81 5.80 7.75 0.15
N CYS A 82 5.66 6.91 -0.86
CA CYS A 82 4.54 6.00 -1.02
C CYS A 82 4.77 4.74 -0.20
N ASN A 83 3.75 4.31 0.55
CA ASN A 83 3.84 3.15 1.41
C ASN A 83 2.70 2.18 1.11
N VAL A 84 3.02 0.89 1.10
CA VAL A 84 2.03 -0.20 1.04
C VAL A 84 2.22 -1.10 2.25
N GLY A 85 1.21 -1.15 3.11
CA GLY A 85 1.14 -2.02 4.27
C GLY A 85 0.28 -3.24 3.99
N THR A 86 0.76 -4.43 4.34
CA THR A 86 0.02 -5.70 4.20
C THR A 86 0.26 -6.60 5.41
N GLY A 87 -0.83 -7.16 5.93
CA GLY A 87 -0.79 -8.20 6.95
C GLY A 87 -0.53 -9.58 6.36
N ASN A 88 0.10 -10.46 7.13
CA ASN A 88 0.05 -11.89 6.88
C ASN A 88 -0.30 -12.59 8.20
N VAL A 89 -1.59 -12.94 8.34
CA VAL A 89 -2.14 -13.59 9.55
C VAL A 89 -1.37 -14.86 9.91
N ALA A 90 -0.92 -15.64 8.92
CA ALA A 90 -0.21 -16.89 9.17
C ALA A 90 1.23 -16.70 9.73
N ARG A 91 1.77 -15.48 9.66
CA ARG A 91 3.16 -15.19 10.03
C ARG A 91 3.30 -14.15 11.15
N HIS A 92 2.19 -13.72 11.76
CA HIS A 92 2.15 -12.67 12.79
C HIS A 92 3.02 -11.46 12.43
N VAL A 93 2.85 -10.97 11.19
CA VAL A 93 3.67 -9.89 10.63
C VAL A 93 2.84 -8.95 9.78
N TYR A 94 3.09 -7.66 9.95
CA TYR A 94 2.63 -6.58 9.09
C TYR A 94 3.82 -6.00 8.34
N ARG A 95 3.84 -6.15 7.02
CA ARG A 95 4.93 -5.67 6.16
C ARG A 95 4.57 -4.34 5.53
N VAL A 96 5.52 -3.42 5.54
CA VAL A 96 5.42 -2.13 4.87
C VAL A 96 6.53 -2.05 3.83
N VAL A 97 6.16 -1.78 2.59
CA VAL A 97 7.11 -1.45 1.52
C VAL A 97 6.95 0.03 1.23
N SER A 98 8.07 0.75 1.23
CA SER A 98 8.14 2.20 1.05
C SER A 98 8.99 2.54 -0.16
N TYR A 99 8.54 3.46 -1.01
CA TYR A 99 9.25 3.93 -2.20
C TYR A 99 9.13 5.45 -2.29
N ALA A 100 10.26 6.12 -2.49
CA ALA A 100 10.32 7.57 -2.57
C ALA A 100 10.29 8.04 -4.04
N HIS A 101 9.62 9.16 -4.30
CA HIS A 101 9.65 9.79 -5.61
C HIS A 101 9.32 11.28 -5.52
N ASP A 102 9.69 12.03 -6.55
CA ASP A 102 9.24 13.40 -6.70
C ASP A 102 7.75 13.44 -7.10
N ARG A 103 7.02 14.43 -6.57
CA ARG A 103 5.58 14.60 -6.87
C ARG A 103 5.28 14.71 -8.37
N SER A 104 6.20 15.25 -9.17
CA SER A 104 6.05 15.38 -10.62
C SER A 104 6.01 14.03 -11.36
N ALA A 105 6.54 12.94 -10.77
CA ALA A 105 6.51 11.60 -11.35
C ALA A 105 5.10 10.96 -11.35
N ILE A 106 4.15 11.53 -10.60
CA ILE A 106 2.79 10.98 -10.49
C ILE A 106 2.09 11.03 -11.86
N GLY A 107 1.76 9.85 -12.38
CA GLY A 107 1.01 9.71 -13.63
C GLY A 107 1.86 9.75 -14.90
N GLU A 108 3.19 9.80 -14.77
CA GLU A 108 4.14 9.71 -15.88
C GLU A 108 3.93 8.40 -16.68
N PHE A 109 3.84 7.28 -15.97
CA PHE A 109 3.64 5.96 -16.56
C PHE A 109 2.17 5.53 -16.51
N LYS A 110 1.49 5.52 -17.67
CA LYS A 110 0.11 5.04 -17.79
C LYS A 110 0.08 3.55 -18.13
N LYS A 111 -0.39 2.74 -17.20
CA LYS A 111 -0.65 1.31 -17.44
C LYS A 111 -1.98 1.13 -18.16
N LYS A 112 -2.00 0.31 -19.22
CA LYS A 112 -3.24 -0.16 -19.86
C LYS A 112 -3.74 -1.38 -19.09
N LEU A 113 -4.88 -1.23 -18.41
CA LEU A 113 -5.54 -2.36 -17.75
C LEU A 113 -6.30 -3.19 -18.78
N LEU A 114 -6.15 -4.52 -18.72
CA LEU A 114 -6.92 -5.47 -19.53
C LEU A 114 -8.28 -5.81 -18.90
N HIS A 115 -8.53 -5.32 -17.68
CA HIS A 115 -9.79 -5.42 -16.95
C HIS A 115 -10.30 -4.02 -16.61
N LYS A 116 -11.60 -3.90 -16.33
CA LYS A 116 -12.19 -2.65 -15.83
C LYS A 116 -11.80 -2.45 -14.36
N ALA A 117 -11.75 -1.19 -13.92
CA ALA A 117 -11.37 -0.86 -12.54
C ALA A 117 -12.33 -1.42 -11.47
N ASP A 118 -13.60 -1.65 -11.83
CA ASP A 118 -14.64 -2.25 -10.98
C ASP A 118 -14.71 -3.79 -11.07
N HIS A 119 -13.85 -4.40 -11.89
CA HIS A 119 -13.87 -5.84 -12.11
C HIS A 119 -13.14 -6.57 -10.98
N GLN A 120 -13.88 -7.15 -10.03
CA GLN A 120 -13.28 -7.87 -8.90
C GLN A 120 -12.81 -9.29 -9.26
N GLN A 121 -13.47 -10.00 -10.17
CA GLN A 121 -13.13 -11.38 -10.55
C GLN A 121 -13.23 -11.59 -12.05
N VAL A 122 -12.22 -12.21 -12.67
CA VAL A 122 -12.33 -12.65 -14.06
C VAL A 122 -13.41 -13.74 -14.14
N GLU A 123 -14.45 -13.53 -14.95
CA GLU A 123 -15.59 -14.46 -15.08
C GLU A 123 -15.16 -15.93 -15.03
N ASP A 124 -15.78 -16.67 -14.10
CA ASP A 124 -15.55 -18.10 -13.94
C ASP A 124 -15.84 -18.84 -15.25
N LYS A 125 -14.84 -19.55 -15.79
CA LYS A 125 -14.94 -20.28 -17.07
C LYS A 125 -16.10 -21.29 -17.09
N SER A 126 -16.58 -21.70 -15.91
CA SER A 126 -17.75 -22.57 -15.72
C SER A 126 -19.05 -21.95 -16.27
N LYS A 127 -19.26 -20.63 -16.09
CA LYS A 127 -20.46 -19.90 -16.55
C LYS A 127 -20.46 -19.66 -18.06
N ARG A 128 -19.27 -19.54 -18.66
CA ARG A 128 -19.10 -19.36 -20.12
C ARG A 128 -19.53 -20.59 -20.92
N LYS A 129 -19.31 -21.80 -20.38
CA LYS A 129 -19.76 -23.06 -21.01
C LYS A 129 -21.28 -23.26 -20.97
N LYS A 130 -21.98 -22.74 -19.96
CA LYS A 130 -23.45 -22.86 -19.85
C LYS A 130 -24.18 -21.99 -20.89
N LYS A 131 -23.75 -20.73 -21.05
CA LYS A 131 -24.28 -19.82 -22.08
C LYS A 131 -24.05 -20.30 -23.53
N LEU A 132 -23.01 -21.11 -23.77
CA LEU A 132 -22.74 -21.70 -25.09
C LEU A 132 -23.52 -22.98 -25.36
N LYS A 133 -24.15 -23.59 -24.35
CA LYS A 133 -25.02 -24.77 -24.49
C LYS A 133 -26.51 -24.43 -24.58
N GLU A 134 -26.89 -23.21 -24.24
CA GLU A 134 -28.27 -22.70 -24.25
C GLU A 134 -28.55 -21.81 -25.49
N LYS A 135 -27.63 -21.76 -26.46
CA LYS A 135 -27.80 -21.19 -27.80
C LYS A 135 -27.66 -22.28 -28.84
#